data_AF-A0A0Q6LLZ6-F1
#
_entry.id   AF-A0A0Q6LLZ6-F1
#
_cell.length_a   1.000
_cell.length_b   1.000
_cell.length_c   1.000
_cell.angle_alpha   90.00
_cell.angle_beta   90.00
_cell.angle_gamma   90.00
#
_symmetry.space_group_name_H-M   'P 1'
#
loop_
_entity.id
_entity.type
_entity.pdbx_description
1 polymer ?
#
loop_
_entity_poly.entity_id
_entity_poly.type
_entity_poly.pdbx_seq_one_letter_code
_entity_poly.pdbx_strand_id
1 'polypeptide(L)'
;MRFRILNLATIQEVSAETFEPVFKQLVSSGWKVRSRYAGFDAGVDYDCLCLRKGFATLKCEWDNWSEWSIEGKRHLIEEIADRSKLPITYAWRWADALHRKTSPPAELKH
;
A
#
# COMPACT_ATOMS: atom_id res chain seq x y z
N MET A 1 -3.78 -8.89 15.70
CA MET A 1 -5.22 -9.19 15.84
C MET A 1 -6.14 -8.29 15.01
N ARG A 2 -5.98 -6.96 15.00
CA ARG A 2 -6.89 -5.99 14.32
C ARG A 2 -7.17 -6.29 12.83
N PHE A 3 -6.15 -6.64 12.04
CA PHE A 3 -6.30 -6.87 10.59
C PHE A 3 -7.24 -8.02 10.23
N ARG A 4 -7.09 -9.15 10.95
CA ARG A 4 -7.97 -10.32 10.79
C ARG A 4 -9.40 -10.02 11.24
N ILE A 5 -9.57 -9.31 12.36
CA ILE A 5 -10.89 -8.94 12.90
C ILE A 5 -11.64 -8.00 11.94
N LEU A 6 -10.93 -7.05 11.31
CA LEU A 6 -11.53 -6.11 10.36
C LEU A 6 -11.71 -6.67 8.95
N ASN A 7 -11.30 -7.93 8.73
CA ASN A 7 -11.27 -8.62 7.44
C ASN A 7 -10.56 -7.79 6.36
N LEU A 8 -9.33 -7.39 6.65
CA LEU A 8 -8.46 -6.62 5.77
C LEU A 8 -7.41 -7.51 5.10
N ALA A 9 -6.89 -7.03 3.98
CA ALA A 9 -5.75 -7.59 3.27
C ALA A 9 -4.92 -6.45 2.66
N THR A 10 -3.72 -6.80 2.22
CA THR A 10 -2.75 -5.86 1.65
C THR A 10 -2.11 -6.50 0.41
N ILE A 11 -1.98 -5.73 -0.66
CA ILE A 11 -1.02 -6.01 -1.73
C ILE A 11 0.25 -5.24 -1.39
N GLN A 12 1.41 -5.89 -1.42
CA GLN A 12 2.70 -5.29 -1.06
C GLN A 12 3.68 -5.36 -2.24
N GLU A 13 4.80 -4.65 -2.11
CA GLU A 13 5.93 -4.69 -3.06
C GLU A 13 5.51 -4.31 -4.49
N VAL A 14 4.58 -3.36 -4.63
CA VAL A 14 4.08 -2.89 -5.92
C VAL A 14 4.99 -1.78 -6.42
N SER A 15 5.82 -2.05 -7.42
CA SER A 15 6.66 -1.01 -8.03
C SER A 15 5.82 0.17 -8.55
N ALA A 16 6.39 1.37 -8.64
CA ALA A 16 5.70 2.53 -9.22
C ALA A 16 5.15 2.26 -10.63
N GLU A 17 5.91 1.53 -11.47
CA GLU A 17 5.51 1.12 -12.82
C GLU A 17 4.26 0.22 -12.82
N THR A 18 4.10 -0.61 -11.77
CA THR A 18 2.94 -1.49 -11.62
C THR A 18 1.78 -0.78 -10.93
N PHE A 19 2.08 0.13 -10.00
CA PHE A 19 1.07 0.86 -9.25
C PHE A 19 0.30 1.84 -10.13
N GLU A 20 0.98 2.59 -11.00
CA GLU A 20 0.39 3.59 -11.88
C GLU A 20 -0.77 3.05 -12.75
N PRO A 21 -0.65 1.93 -13.48
CA PRO A 21 -1.76 1.37 -14.23
C PRO A 21 -2.90 0.85 -13.34
N VAL A 22 -2.59 0.27 -12.17
CA VAL A 22 -3.61 -0.16 -11.19
C VAL A 22 -4.39 1.05 -10.68
N PHE A 23 -3.71 2.12 -10.31
CA PHE A 23 -4.31 3.36 -9.87
C PHE A 23 -5.22 3.97 -10.94
N LYS A 24 -4.74 4.06 -12.19
CA LYS A 24 -5.54 4.52 -13.34
C LYS A 24 -6.80 3.69 -13.54
N GLN A 25 -6.71 2.36 -13.42
CA GLN A 25 -7.86 1.46 -13.52
C GLN A 25 -8.85 1.63 -12.37
N LEU A 26 -8.37 1.85 -11.14
CA LEU A 26 -9.23 2.15 -10.00
C LEU A 26 -9.98 3.46 -10.24
N VAL A 27 -9.29 4.52 -10.68
CA VAL A 27 -9.94 5.80 -10.98
C VAL A 27 -10.96 5.66 -12.11
N SER A 28 -10.64 4.96 -13.20
CA SER A 28 -11.58 4.75 -14.32
C SER A 28 -12.79 3.91 -13.93
N SER A 29 -12.65 2.99 -12.96
CA SER A 29 -13.75 2.20 -12.40
C SER A 29 -14.55 2.93 -11.30
N GLY A 30 -14.31 4.23 -11.10
CA GLY A 30 -15.10 5.10 -10.24
C GLY A 30 -14.56 5.30 -8.82
N TRP A 31 -13.34 4.87 -8.53
CA TRP A 31 -12.66 5.26 -7.30
C TRP A 31 -12.22 6.72 -7.37
N LYS A 32 -12.35 7.45 -6.27
CA LYS A 32 -11.95 8.85 -6.17
C LYS A 32 -10.88 9.03 -5.12
N VAL A 33 -9.89 9.89 -5.38
CA VAL A 33 -8.93 10.32 -4.37
C VAL A 33 -9.68 11.17 -3.34
N ARG A 34 -9.77 10.67 -2.11
CA ARG A 34 -10.39 11.38 -0.98
C ARG A 34 -9.41 12.29 -0.28
N SER A 35 -8.17 11.83 -0.10
CA SER A 35 -7.11 12.58 0.54
C SER A 35 -5.76 12.08 0.04
N ARG A 36 -4.77 12.97 0.05
CA ARG A 36 -3.37 12.67 -0.19
C ARG A 36 -2.55 13.26 0.96
N TYR A 37 -1.49 12.56 1.34
CA TYR A 37 -0.48 13.06 2.26
C TYR A 37 0.21 14.27 1.64
N ALA A 38 0.40 15.32 2.43
CA ALA A 38 0.93 16.61 1.96
C ALA A 38 2.09 17.10 2.83
N GLY A 39 2.84 16.17 3.43
CA GLY A 39 4.06 16.49 4.15
C GLY A 39 5.17 16.98 3.21
N PHE A 40 6.21 17.57 3.79
CA PHE A 40 7.37 18.07 3.03
C PHE A 40 8.13 16.95 2.30
N ASP A 41 8.06 15.73 2.81
CA ASP A 41 8.65 14.49 2.30
C ASP A 41 7.74 13.73 1.33
N ALA A 42 6.58 14.30 0.96
CA ALA A 42 5.61 13.67 0.07
C ALA A 42 6.24 13.33 -1.29
N GLY A 43 6.25 12.04 -1.64
CA GLY A 43 6.83 11.53 -2.88
C GLY A 43 8.36 11.50 -2.90
N VAL A 44 9.02 11.81 -1.78
CA VAL A 44 10.48 11.71 -1.60
C VAL A 44 10.81 10.47 -0.78
N ASP A 45 10.37 10.46 0.48
CA ASP A 45 10.59 9.32 1.40
C ASP A 45 9.30 8.56 1.66
N TYR A 46 8.16 9.23 1.52
CA TYR A 46 6.85 8.66 1.83
C TYR A 46 5.75 9.32 0.99
N ASP A 47 4.77 8.53 0.55
CA ASP A 47 3.51 9.06 0.00
C ASP A 47 2.34 8.19 0.46
N CYS A 48 1.16 8.79 0.56
CA CYS A 48 -0.04 8.07 0.91
C CYS A 48 -1.26 8.74 0.31
N LEU A 49 -2.14 7.94 -0.28
CA LEU A 49 -3.41 8.38 -0.85
C LEU A 49 -4.54 7.44 -0.43
N CYS A 50 -5.65 8.03 -0.03
CA CYS A 50 -6.86 7.29 0.33
C CYS A 50 -7.86 7.38 -0.81
N LEU A 51 -8.26 6.24 -1.36
CA LEU A 51 -9.30 6.14 -2.39
C LEU A 51 -10.63 5.78 -1.77
N ARG A 52 -11.73 6.28 -2.35
CA ARG A 52 -13.09 5.96 -1.92
C ARG A 52 -14.00 5.66 -3.11
N LYS A 53 -14.85 4.64 -2.95
CA LYS A 53 -15.95 4.29 -3.86
C LYS A 53 -17.16 3.87 -3.02
N GLY A 54 -18.19 4.71 -2.98
CA GLY A 54 -19.32 4.53 -2.05
C GLY A 54 -18.84 4.51 -0.60
N PHE A 55 -19.08 3.42 0.13
CA PHE A 55 -18.58 3.21 1.50
C PHE A 55 -17.22 2.51 1.56
N ALA A 56 -16.74 1.96 0.43
CA ALA A 56 -15.45 1.29 0.36
C ALA A 56 -14.30 2.30 0.34
N THR A 57 -13.19 1.92 1.00
CA THR A 57 -11.97 2.74 1.07
C THR A 57 -10.76 1.85 0.81
N LEU A 58 -9.78 2.38 0.07
CA LEU A 58 -8.45 1.79 -0.09
C LEU A 58 -7.42 2.80 0.43
N LYS A 59 -6.39 2.32 1.11
CA LYS A 59 -5.21 3.11 1.46
C LYS A 59 -4.07 2.63 0.58
N CYS A 60 -3.57 3.51 -0.29
CA CYS A 60 -2.33 3.27 -1.01
C CYS A 60 -1.21 4.04 -0.33
N GLU A 61 -0.15 3.35 0.02
CA GLU A 61 0.98 3.89 0.78
C GLU A 61 2.27 3.51 0.05
N TRP A 62 3.26 4.39 0.06
CA TRP A 62 4.57 4.20 -0.54
C TRP A 62 5.63 4.72 0.40
N ASP A 63 6.76 4.04 0.41
CA ASP A 63 8.01 4.53 0.96
C ASP A 63 9.17 4.05 0.08
N ASN A 64 10.29 4.74 0.18
CA ASN A 64 11.50 4.47 -0.60
C ASN A 64 12.18 3.13 -0.27
N TRP A 65 11.71 2.35 0.71
CA TRP A 65 12.30 1.06 1.09
C TRP A 65 11.48 -0.15 0.65
N SER A 66 10.16 -0.02 0.51
CA SER A 66 9.26 -1.16 0.35
C SER A 66 8.15 -0.96 -0.69
N GLU A 67 8.31 0.04 -1.57
CA GLU A 67 7.49 0.28 -2.76
C GLU A 67 6.01 0.60 -2.44
N TRP A 68 5.08 0.53 -3.39
CA TRP A 68 3.68 0.77 -3.09
C TRP A 68 3.04 -0.44 -2.39
N SER A 69 2.05 -0.14 -1.55
CA SER A 69 1.11 -1.12 -1.02
C SER A 69 -0.30 -0.60 -1.16
N ILE A 70 -1.26 -1.52 -1.31
CA ILE A 70 -2.68 -1.21 -1.37
C ILE A 70 -3.38 -2.01 -0.28
N GLU A 71 -3.98 -1.33 0.69
CA GLU A 71 -4.69 -1.92 1.83
C GLU A 71 -6.19 -1.63 1.76
N GLY A 72 -7.00 -2.62 2.13
CA GLY A 72 -8.45 -2.47 2.13
C GLY A 72 -9.19 -3.71 2.63
N LYS A 73 -10.52 -3.72 2.42
CA LYS A 73 -11.34 -4.90 2.69
C LYS A 73 -10.86 -6.07 1.84
N ARG A 74 -10.74 -7.25 2.45
CA ARG A 74 -10.16 -8.46 1.84
C ARG A 74 -10.68 -8.73 0.42
N HIS A 75 -12.00 -8.81 0.24
CA HIS A 75 -12.60 -9.12 -1.07
C HIS A 75 -12.21 -8.12 -2.17
N LEU A 76 -12.04 -6.82 -1.84
CA LEU A 76 -11.61 -5.81 -2.82
C LEU A 76 -10.15 -5.98 -3.18
N ILE A 77 -9.32 -6.32 -2.20
CA ILE A 77 -7.89 -6.53 -2.39
C ILE A 77 -7.64 -7.79 -3.21
N GLU A 78 -8.35 -8.89 -2.91
CA GLU A 78 -8.39 -10.11 -3.71
C GLU A 78 -8.77 -9.81 -5.18
N GLU A 79 -9.85 -9.06 -5.40
CA GLU A 79 -10.26 -8.66 -6.76
C GLU A 79 -9.20 -7.84 -7.50
N ILE A 80 -8.53 -6.90 -6.82
CA ILE A 80 -7.46 -6.09 -7.42
C ILE A 80 -6.26 -6.97 -7.75
N ALA A 81 -5.80 -7.79 -6.81
CA ALA A 81 -4.61 -8.62 -7.00
C ALA A 81 -4.81 -9.69 -8.08
N ASP A 82 -6.00 -10.31 -8.15
CA ASP A 82 -6.30 -11.33 -9.16
C ASP A 82 -6.25 -10.77 -10.58
N ARG A 83 -6.74 -9.53 -10.76
CA ARG A 83 -6.67 -8.80 -12.04
C ARG A 83 -5.25 -8.40 -12.39
N SER A 84 -4.48 -7.95 -11.41
CA SER A 84 -3.14 -7.38 -11.61
C SER A 84 -2.01 -8.39 -11.45
N LYS A 85 -2.33 -9.65 -11.10
CA LYS A 85 -1.38 -10.73 -10.78
C LYS A 85 -0.37 -10.35 -9.70
N LEU A 86 -0.85 -9.68 -8.65
CA LEU A 86 -0.03 -9.18 -7.55
C LEU A 86 -0.10 -10.08 -6.32
N PRO A 87 0.95 -10.13 -5.49
CA PRO A 87 0.94 -10.89 -4.25
C PRO A 87 0.04 -10.23 -3.20
N ILE A 88 -0.72 -11.06 -2.45
CA ILE A 88 -1.53 -10.63 -1.31
C ILE A 88 -0.93 -11.15 -0.02
N THR A 89 -1.02 -10.32 1.02
CA THR A 89 -0.86 -10.72 2.41
C THR A 89 -2.09 -10.35 3.24
N TYR A 90 -2.27 -11.01 4.37
CA TYR A 90 -3.37 -10.75 5.31
C TYR A 90 -2.88 -10.01 6.56
N ALA A 91 -1.85 -9.20 6.36
CA ALA A 91 -1.16 -8.46 7.41
C ALA A 91 -1.07 -6.98 7.01
N TRP A 92 -0.84 -6.15 8.03
CA TRP A 92 -0.52 -4.76 7.82
C TRP A 92 0.83 -4.65 7.10
N ARG A 93 1.01 -3.67 6.21
CA ARG A 93 2.26 -3.44 5.46
C ARG A 93 3.51 -3.51 6.34
N TRP A 94 3.42 -2.92 7.54
CA TRP A 94 4.54 -2.80 8.49
C TRP A 94 4.69 -3.96 9.47
N ALA A 95 3.92 -5.05 9.29
CA ALA A 95 3.95 -6.19 10.21
C ALA A 95 5.34 -6.85 10.28
N ASP A 96 6.08 -6.88 9.17
CA ASP A 96 7.42 -7.48 9.10
C ASP A 96 8.55 -6.50 9.45
N ALA A 97 8.31 -5.19 9.33
CA ALA A 97 9.29 -4.16 9.69
C ALA A 97 9.64 -4.16 11.19
N LEU A 98 8.76 -4.69 12.04
CA LEU A 98 9.05 -4.93 13.46
C LEU A 98 10.16 -5.96 13.68
N HIS A 99 10.46 -6.83 12.71
CA HIS A 99 11.57 -7.79 12.77
C HIS A 99 12.88 -7.25 12.16
N ARG A 100 12.84 -6.19 11.33
CA ARG A 100 14.05 -5.60 10.73
C ARG A 100 14.76 -4.56 11.61
N LYS A 101 14.13 -4.11 12.71
CA LYS A 101 14.75 -3.20 13.70
C LYS A 101 15.90 -3.82 14.52
N THR A 102 16.33 -5.04 14.21
CA THR A 102 17.54 -5.66 14.79
C THR A 102 18.75 -5.68 13.86
N SER A 103 18.66 -5.17 12.62
CA SER A 103 19.85 -4.96 11.79
C SER A 103 20.21 -3.47 11.79
N PRO A 104 21.37 -3.07 12.36
CA PRO A 104 21.85 -1.71 12.20
C PRO A 104 22.13 -1.44 10.72
N PRO A 105 21.96 -0.20 10.23
CA PRO A 105 22.48 0.18 8.92
C PRO A 105 23.98 -0.09 8.92
N ALA A 106 24.44 -0.87 7.94
CA ALA A 106 25.86 -1.15 7.75
C ALA A 106 26.63 0.17 7.76
N GLU A 107 27.56 0.29 8.70
CA GLU A 107 28.40 1.47 8.90
C GLU A 107 29.01 1.92 7.57
N LEU A 108 28.83 3.20 7.25
CA LEU A 108 29.66 3.90 6.27
C LEU A 108 31.10 3.82 6.77
N LYS A 109 31.89 2.92 6.18
CA LYS A 109 33.34 2.93 6.36
C LYS A 109 33.88 4.23 5.77
N HIS A 110 34.36 5.10 6.65
CA HIS A 110 35.19 6.25 6.31
C HIS A 110 36.56 5.81 5.81
#